data_AF-A0A1Q4VRY3-F1
#
_entry.id   AF-A0A1Q4VRY3-F1
#
_cell.length_a   1.000
_cell.length_b   1.000
_cell.length_c   1.000
_cell.angle_alpha   90.00
_cell.angle_beta   90.00
_cell.angle_gamma   90.00
#
_symmetry.space_group_name_H-M   'P 1'
#
loop_
_entity.id
_entity.type
_entity.pdbx_description
1 polymer ?
#
loop_
_entity_poly.entity_id
_entity_poly.type
_entity_poly.pdbx_seq_one_letter_code
_entity_poly.pdbx_strand_id
1 'polypeptide(L)'
;MSDTITFPIPLDQAQVWLVAAVLQHAAEECHAVTPPEAPADQGAGITLGRLAAHWTDITEQELHCSVVNLHGERLYMVPLTLEGWYQVRAALSEHAAQLSRTPGGTPAIHENRRRARQALLLADRITEATSDR
;
A
#
# COMPACT_ATOMS: atom_id res chain seq x y z
N MET A 1 16.13 11.46 20.48
CA MET A 1 15.08 10.58 19.92
C MET A 1 14.39 11.42 18.88
N SER A 2 14.63 11.15 17.60
CA SER A 2 13.91 11.85 16.53
C SER A 2 12.52 11.23 16.49
N ASP A 3 11.50 12.00 16.86
CA ASP A 3 10.12 11.58 16.69
C ASP A 3 9.86 11.38 15.19
N THR A 4 9.78 10.13 14.76
CA THR A 4 9.44 9.81 13.38
C THR A 4 8.00 10.23 13.15
N ILE A 5 7.80 11.35 12.46
CA ILE A 5 6.46 11.89 12.15
C ILE A 5 5.74 10.90 11.23
N THR A 6 4.58 10.43 11.69
CA THR A 6 3.69 9.54 10.91
C THR A 6 2.40 10.25 10.53
N PHE A 7 1.85 9.87 9.38
CA PHE A 7 0.68 10.47 8.75
C PHE A 7 -0.40 9.40 8.62
N PRO A 8 -1.30 9.24 9.60
CA PRO A 8 -2.31 8.19 9.52
C PRO A 8 -3.36 8.53 8.47
N ILE A 9 -3.52 7.66 7.46
CA ILE A 9 -4.57 7.76 6.43
C ILE A 9 -5.63 6.68 6.70
N PRO A 10 -6.93 7.03 6.81
CA PRO A 10 -8.00 6.05 7.01
C PRO A 10 -8.26 5.24 5.74
N LEU A 11 -8.13 3.93 5.79
CA LEU A 11 -8.42 3.04 4.67
C LEU A 11 -9.55 2.06 4.99
N ASP A 12 -10.42 1.77 4.02
CA ASP A 12 -11.35 0.65 4.15
C ASP A 12 -10.63 -0.70 3.93
N GLN A 13 -11.28 -1.81 4.28
CA GLN A 13 -10.69 -3.14 4.16
C GLN A 13 -10.24 -3.48 2.74
N ALA A 14 -11.02 -3.08 1.72
CA ALA A 14 -10.69 -3.36 0.33
C ALA A 14 -9.45 -2.57 -0.12
N GLN A 15 -9.28 -1.35 0.37
CA GLN A 15 -8.10 -0.53 0.13
C GLN A 15 -6.86 -1.10 0.80
N VAL A 16 -6.96 -1.56 2.05
CA VAL A 16 -5.85 -2.23 2.74
C VAL A 16 -5.40 -3.47 1.97
N TRP A 17 -6.35 -4.30 1.54
CA TRP A 17 -6.05 -5.50 0.75
C TRP A 17 -5.43 -5.17 -0.61
N LEU A 18 -5.91 -4.12 -1.27
CA LEU A 18 -5.33 -3.65 -2.52
C LEU A 18 -3.86 -3.24 -2.34
N VAL A 19 -3.54 -2.46 -1.31
CA VAL A 19 -2.17 -2.03 -1.04
C VAL A 19 -1.27 -3.23 -0.75
N ALA A 20 -1.70 -4.15 0.11
CA ALA A 20 -0.94 -5.36 0.44
C ALA A 20 -0.64 -6.19 -0.81
N ALA A 21 -1.66 -6.46 -1.64
CA ALA A 21 -1.49 -7.22 -2.87
C ALA A 21 -0.53 -6.53 -3.87
N VAL A 22 -0.64 -5.22 -4.04
CA VAL A 22 0.21 -4.45 -4.95
C VAL A 22 1.66 -4.43 -4.48
N LEU A 23 1.90 -4.22 -3.18
CA LEU A 23 3.25 -4.21 -2.63
C LEU A 23 3.90 -5.59 -2.66
N GLN A 24 3.13 -6.62 -2.35
CA GLN A 24 3.60 -8.00 -2.45
C GLN A 24 4.02 -8.32 -3.88
N HIS A 25 3.18 -7.97 -4.86
CA HIS A 25 3.51 -8.13 -6.27
C HIS A 25 4.77 -7.35 -6.68
N ALA A 26 4.88 -6.08 -6.28
CA ALA A 26 6.06 -5.26 -6.58
C ALA A 26 7.33 -5.83 -5.92
N ALA A 27 7.23 -6.36 -4.70
CA ALA A 27 8.35 -7.00 -4.02
C ALA A 27 8.78 -8.30 -4.73
N GLU A 28 7.84 -9.07 -5.25
CA GLU A 28 8.11 -10.28 -6.04
C GLU A 28 8.80 -9.94 -7.37
N GLU A 29 8.27 -8.96 -8.12
CA GLU A 29 8.88 -8.49 -9.38
C GLU A 29 10.31 -7.98 -9.19
N CYS A 30 10.58 -7.34 -8.05
CA CYS A 30 11.91 -6.81 -7.72
C CYS A 30 12.83 -7.83 -7.04
N HIS A 31 12.41 -9.08 -6.83
CA HIS A 31 13.11 -10.07 -6.00
C HIS A 31 13.50 -9.52 -4.60
N ALA A 32 12.69 -8.61 -4.07
CA ALA A 32 12.92 -7.88 -2.83
C ALA A 32 12.20 -8.52 -1.62
N VAL A 33 11.63 -9.72 -1.79
CA VAL A 33 10.93 -10.45 -0.73
C VAL A 33 11.87 -10.59 0.47
N THR A 34 11.50 -9.95 1.58
CA THR A 34 12.36 -9.90 2.77
C THR A 34 12.30 -11.26 3.46
N PRO A 35 13.44 -11.91 3.76
CA PRO A 35 13.44 -13.14 4.52
C PRO A 35 12.91 -12.86 5.94
N PRO A 36 12.17 -13.81 6.54
CA PRO A 36 11.45 -13.63 7.81
C PRO A 36 12.34 -13.28 9.02
N GLU A 37 13.67 -13.35 8.89
CA GLU A 37 14.63 -13.17 9.98
C GLU A 37 15.47 -11.88 9.89
N ALA A 38 15.22 -10.98 8.94
CA ALA A 38 16.01 -9.74 8.85
C ALA A 38 15.69 -8.81 10.04
N PRO A 39 16.66 -8.51 10.94
CA PRO A 39 16.40 -7.61 12.05
C PRO A 39 15.95 -6.24 11.52
N ALA A 40 14.94 -5.68 12.17
CA ALA A 40 14.45 -4.33 11.92
C ALA A 40 15.50 -3.32 12.42
N ASP A 41 16.60 -3.20 11.69
CA ASP A 41 17.58 -2.15 11.95
C ASP A 41 16.89 -0.80 11.79
N GLN A 42 16.83 -0.04 12.89
CA GLN A 42 16.09 1.23 13.02
C GLN A 42 16.67 2.36 12.16
N GLY A 43 17.77 2.11 11.45
CA GLY A 43 18.37 3.02 10.46
C GLY A 43 18.32 2.51 9.02
N ALA A 44 17.77 1.32 8.76
CA ALA A 44 17.63 0.80 7.40
C ALA A 44 16.35 1.37 6.77
N GLY A 45 16.51 2.10 5.66
CA GLY A 45 15.44 2.79 4.94
C GLY A 45 14.26 1.90 4.52
N ILE A 46 13.20 2.52 4.03
CA ILE A 46 11.97 1.82 3.64
C ILE A 46 12.24 1.02 2.35
N THR A 47 12.28 -0.31 2.47
CA THR A 47 12.38 -1.21 1.32
C THR A 47 11.01 -1.75 0.92
N LEU A 48 10.84 -2.08 -0.36
CA LEU A 48 9.59 -2.67 -0.89
C LEU A 48 9.22 -3.97 -0.15
N GLY A 49 10.19 -4.84 0.15
CA GLY A 49 9.93 -6.09 0.86
C GLY A 49 9.48 -5.90 2.31
N ARG A 50 10.07 -4.94 3.03
CA ARG A 50 9.62 -4.58 4.39
C ARG A 50 8.23 -3.96 4.37
N LEU A 51 7.96 -3.12 3.38
CA LEU A 51 6.66 -2.51 3.21
C LEU A 51 5.60 -3.59 2.88
N ALA A 52 5.90 -4.52 1.96
CA ALA A 52 5.03 -5.65 1.68
C ALA A 52 4.72 -6.48 2.94
N ALA A 53 5.75 -6.88 3.70
CA ALA A 53 5.56 -7.62 4.96
C ALA A 53 4.71 -6.85 5.97
N HIS A 54 4.98 -5.55 6.16
CA HIS A 54 4.21 -4.68 7.04
C HIS A 54 2.72 -4.63 6.65
N TRP A 55 2.41 -4.52 5.37
CA TRP A 55 1.03 -4.50 4.88
C TRP A 55 0.36 -5.87 4.95
N THR A 56 1.10 -6.96 4.79
CA THR A 56 0.61 -8.32 5.05
C THR A 56 0.20 -8.48 6.51
N ASP A 57 1.04 -8.05 7.45
CA ASP A 57 0.75 -8.10 8.90
C ASP A 57 -0.51 -7.29 9.25
N ILE A 58 -0.73 -6.14 8.60
CA ILE A 58 -1.98 -5.37 8.74
C ILE A 58 -3.17 -6.19 8.24
N THR A 59 -3.08 -6.82 7.06
CA THR A 59 -4.22 -7.55 6.48
C THR A 59 -4.59 -8.82 7.21
N GLU A 60 -3.60 -9.56 7.73
CA GLU A 60 -3.81 -10.89 8.31
C GLU A 60 -4.04 -10.82 9.82
N GLN A 61 -3.36 -9.89 10.49
CA GLN A 61 -3.27 -9.86 11.95
C GLN A 61 -3.68 -8.51 12.55
N GLU A 62 -4.03 -7.52 11.71
CA GLU A 62 -4.38 -6.16 12.12
C GLU A 62 -3.28 -5.48 12.94
N LEU A 63 -2.03 -5.92 12.75
CA LEU A 63 -0.88 -5.32 13.41
C LEU A 63 -0.56 -3.96 12.81
N HIS A 64 0.11 -3.11 13.58
CA HIS A 64 0.60 -1.80 13.13
C HIS A 64 -0.46 -0.83 12.61
N CYS A 65 -1.73 -1.04 12.91
CA CYS A 65 -2.81 -0.11 12.58
C CYS A 65 -3.74 0.10 13.77
N SER A 66 -4.49 1.19 13.76
CA SER A 66 -5.63 1.37 14.67
C SER A 66 -6.92 1.20 13.89
N VAL A 67 -7.78 0.30 14.33
CA VAL A 67 -9.09 0.09 13.71
C VAL A 67 -10.12 1.01 14.36
N VAL A 68 -10.80 1.82 13.56
CA VAL A 68 -11.87 2.72 14.00
C VAL A 68 -13.16 2.41 13.24
N ASN A 69 -14.30 2.49 13.93
CA ASN A 69 -15.60 2.35 13.30
C ASN A 69 -16.23 3.75 13.15
N LEU A 70 -16.36 4.24 11.92
CA LEU A 70 -17.00 5.52 11.61
C LEU A 70 -18.24 5.27 10.77
N HIS A 71 -19.41 5.72 11.24
CA HIS A 71 -20.69 5.58 10.54
C HIS A 71 -21.06 4.13 10.13
N GLY A 72 -20.60 3.13 10.88
CA GLY A 72 -20.82 1.71 10.58
C GLY A 72 -19.81 1.12 9.59
N GLU A 73 -18.87 1.93 9.09
CA GLU A 73 -17.75 1.49 8.28
C GLU A 73 -16.52 1.26 9.14
N ARG A 74 -15.85 0.13 8.90
CA ARG A 74 -14.61 -0.25 9.56
C ARG A 74 -13.43 0.32 8.79
N LEU A 75 -12.66 1.20 9.42
CA LEU A 75 -11.51 1.87 8.83
C LEU A 75 -10.23 1.53 9.57
N TYR A 76 -9.17 1.33 8.80
CA TYR A 76 -7.82 1.04 9.25
C TYR A 76 -6.99 2.32 9.17
N MET A 77 -6.60 2.84 10.33
CA MET A 77 -5.68 3.97 10.45
C MET A 77 -4.25 3.42 10.45
N VAL A 78 -3.57 3.49 9.31
CA VAL A 78 -2.20 2.99 9.16
C VAL A 78 -1.21 4.15 9.33
N PRO A 79 -0.38 4.17 10.39
CA PRO A 79 0.62 5.20 10.61
C PRO A 79 1.89 4.89 9.81
N LEU A 80 2.08 5.56 8.67
CA LEU A 80 3.34 5.53 7.92
C LEU A 80 4.03 6.89 7.91
N THR A 81 5.33 6.88 7.69
CA THR A 81 6.09 8.10 7.38
C THR A 81 5.69 8.62 5.99
N LEU A 82 6.07 9.86 5.69
CA LEU A 82 5.86 10.45 4.37
C LEU A 82 6.53 9.60 3.26
N GLU A 83 7.76 9.13 3.50
CA GLU A 83 8.47 8.21 2.61
C GLU A 83 7.70 6.90 2.41
N GLY A 84 7.12 6.33 3.47
CA GLY A 84 6.31 5.12 3.37
C GLY A 84 5.11 5.29 2.46
N TRP A 85 4.37 6.39 2.63
CA TRP A 85 3.24 6.70 1.74
C TRP A 85 3.68 6.99 0.30
N TYR A 86 4.83 7.61 0.08
CA TYR A 86 5.38 7.78 -1.27
C TYR A 86 5.63 6.44 -1.96
N GLN A 87 6.21 5.46 -1.26
CA GLN A 87 6.44 4.13 -1.80
C GLN A 87 5.13 3.40 -2.13
N VAL A 88 4.13 3.47 -1.24
CA VAL A 88 2.77 2.93 -1.50
C VAL A 88 2.17 3.55 -2.76
N ARG A 89 2.21 4.88 -2.87
CA ARG A 89 1.68 5.61 -4.03
C ARG A 89 2.38 5.20 -5.33
N ALA A 90 3.71 5.10 -5.30
CA ALA A 90 4.50 4.70 -6.46
C ALA A 90 4.13 3.29 -6.93
N ALA A 91 4.01 2.33 -6.00
CA ALA A 91 3.61 0.96 -6.32
C ALA A 91 2.18 0.88 -6.91
N LEU A 92 1.22 1.62 -6.34
CA LEU A 92 -0.15 1.70 -6.88
C LEU A 92 -0.18 2.28 -8.30
N SER A 93 0.62 3.32 -8.56
CA SER A 93 0.70 3.98 -9.86
C SER A 93 1.31 3.06 -10.92
N GLU A 94 2.41 2.37 -10.58
CA GLU A 94 3.04 1.40 -11.49
C GLU A 94 2.10 0.23 -11.78
N HIS A 95 1.43 -0.31 -10.75
CA HIS A 95 0.46 -1.39 -10.92
C HIS A 95 -0.68 -0.99 -11.88
N ALA A 96 -1.22 0.22 -11.74
CA ALA A 96 -2.23 0.74 -12.66
C ALA A 96 -1.69 0.87 -14.10
N ALA A 97 -0.44 1.31 -14.26
CA ALA A 97 0.21 1.43 -15.56
C ALA A 97 0.46 0.06 -16.21
N GLN A 98 0.86 -0.96 -15.44
CA GLN A 98 1.02 -2.34 -15.91
C GLN A 98 -0.32 -2.93 -16.39
N LEU A 99 -1.39 -2.80 -15.59
CA LEU A 99 -2.72 -3.28 -15.96
C LEU A 99 -3.25 -2.58 -17.22
N SER A 100 -2.93 -1.29 -17.40
CA SER A 100 -3.34 -0.52 -18.58
C SER A 100 -2.58 -0.90 -19.85
N ARG A 101 -1.35 -1.42 -19.72
CA ARG A 101 -0.51 -1.89 -20.83
C ARG A 101 -0.86 -3.31 -21.30
N THR A 102 -1.67 -4.06 -20.56
CA THR A 102 -2.03 -5.45 -20.91
C THR A 102 -2.90 -5.46 -22.18
N PRO A 103 -2.43 -6.03 -23.31
CA PRO A 103 -3.11 -5.92 -24.59
C PRO A 103 -4.48 -6.60 -24.59
N GLY A 104 -5.44 -5.93 -25.22
CA GLY A 104 -6.84 -6.29 -25.13
C GLY A 104 -7.27 -7.36 -26.13
N GLY A 105 -7.41 -8.60 -25.65
CA GLY A 105 -8.07 -9.69 -26.38
C GLY A 105 -9.03 -10.56 -25.56
N THR A 106 -9.18 -10.29 -24.26
CA THR A 106 -9.91 -11.15 -23.31
C THR A 106 -10.87 -10.36 -22.41
N PRO A 107 -11.92 -10.99 -21.84
CA PRO A 107 -12.81 -10.36 -20.86
C PRO A 107 -12.09 -9.75 -19.64
N ALA A 108 -10.84 -10.15 -19.40
CA ALA A 108 -9.94 -9.57 -18.39
C ALA A 108 -9.69 -8.06 -18.54
N ILE A 109 -9.94 -7.46 -19.72
CA ILE A 109 -9.73 -6.01 -19.94
C ILE A 109 -10.62 -5.16 -19.04
N HIS A 110 -11.91 -5.53 -18.90
CA HIS A 110 -12.84 -4.76 -18.09
C HIS A 110 -12.46 -4.79 -16.61
N GLU A 111 -12.01 -5.96 -16.14
CA GLU A 111 -11.54 -6.14 -14.78
C GLU A 111 -10.22 -5.40 -14.53
N ASN A 112 -9.25 -5.50 -15.44
CA ASN A 112 -7.98 -4.78 -15.35
C ASN A 112 -8.18 -3.27 -15.32
N ARG A 113 -9.09 -2.72 -16.14
CA ARG A 113 -9.43 -1.29 -16.10
C ARG A 113 -10.06 -0.89 -14.76
N ARG A 114 -10.94 -1.73 -14.20
CA ARG A 114 -11.54 -1.48 -12.88
C ARG A 114 -10.46 -1.45 -11.79
N ARG A 115 -9.57 -2.45 -11.76
CA ARG A 115 -8.48 -2.56 -10.79
C ARG A 115 -7.48 -1.40 -10.92
N ALA A 116 -7.08 -1.05 -12.15
CA ALA A 116 -6.22 0.11 -12.42
C ALA A 116 -6.86 1.41 -11.91
N ARG A 117 -8.16 1.61 -12.15
CA ARG A 117 -8.89 2.78 -11.64
C ARG A 117 -8.92 2.81 -10.11
N GLN A 118 -9.13 1.68 -9.45
CA GLN A 118 -9.12 1.59 -7.98
C GLN A 118 -7.75 1.94 -7.41
N ALA A 119 -6.67 1.44 -8.02
CA ALA A 119 -5.31 1.75 -7.61
C ALA A 119 -4.98 3.26 -7.80
N LEU A 120 -5.38 3.86 -8.92
CA LEU A 120 -5.18 5.29 -9.18
C LEU A 120 -5.97 6.16 -8.20
N LEU A 121 -7.24 5.86 -7.95
CA LEU A 121 -8.05 6.61 -6.97
C LEU A 121 -7.45 6.58 -5.57
N LEU A 122 -6.88 5.44 -5.18
CA LEU A 122 -6.19 5.33 -3.89
C LEU A 122 -4.86 6.10 -3.88
N ALA A 123 -4.09 6.07 -4.97
CA ALA A 123 -2.86 6.85 -5.11
C ALA A 123 -3.11 8.37 -5.06
N ASP A 124 -4.19 8.84 -5.68
CA ASP A 124 -4.62 10.24 -5.64
C ASP A 124 -5.00 10.64 -4.21
N ARG A 125 -5.81 9.83 -3.53
CA ARG A 125 -6.18 10.07 -2.12
C ARG A 125 -4.97 10.13 -1.18
N ILE A 126 -3.98 9.26 -1.39
CA ILE A 126 -2.71 9.31 -0.64
C ILE A 126 -1.98 10.62 -0.94
N THR A 127 -1.95 11.06 -2.20
CA THR A 127 -1.33 12.33 -2.59
C THR A 127 -2.00 13.51 -1.90
N GLU A 128 -3.33 13.59 -1.92
CA GLU A 128 -4.09 14.65 -1.24
C GLU A 128 -3.78 14.67 0.27
N ALA A 129 -3.85 13.51 0.93
CA ALA A 129 -3.61 13.39 2.37
C ALA A 129 -2.17 13.71 2.81
N THR A 130 -1.20 13.60 1.89
CA THR A 130 0.23 13.85 2.16
C THR A 130 0.73 15.20 1.63
N SER A 131 0.00 15.86 0.72
CA SER A 131 0.38 17.17 0.16
C SER A 131 -0.18 18.35 0.96
N ASP A 132 -1.28 18.14 1.69
CA ASP A 132 -1.94 19.17 2.51
C ASP A 132 -1.23 19.45 3.87
N ARG A 133 -0.04 18.89 4.10
CA ARG A 133 0.68 18.91 5.39
C ARG A 133 2.17 19.18 5.23
#